data_AF-A0A959RXF1-F1
#
_entry.id   AF-A0A959RXF1-F1
#
_cell.length_a   1.000
_cell.length_b   1.000
_cell.length_c   1.000
_cell.angle_alpha   90.00
_cell.angle_beta   90.00
_cell.angle_gamma   90.00
#
_symmetry.space_group_name_H-M   'P 1'
#
loop_
_entity.id
_entity.type
_entity.pdbx_description
1 polymer ?
#
loop_
_entity_poly.entity_id
_entity_poly.type
_entity_poly.pdbx_seq_one_letter_code
_entity_poly.pdbx_strand_id
1 'polypeptide(L)'
;ITDKQWLYFVIIAFTTGGPAIFIYYYGLKNITASTATILELAFPLTAVVLEYLIHDNILGIVQWIGVAILIYSIANVVKLSNARRAALAANQK
;
A
#
# COMPACT_ATOMS: atom_id res chain seq x y z
N ILE A 1 9.88 -10.16 -31.47
CA ILE A 1 9.41 -9.09 -30.57
C ILE A 1 8.48 -8.22 -31.41
N THR A 2 7.20 -8.16 -31.04
CA THR A 2 6.15 -7.44 -31.78
C THR A 2 6.07 -6.00 -31.27
N ASP A 3 5.81 -5.01 -32.13
CA ASP A 3 5.72 -3.58 -31.77
C ASP A 3 4.75 -3.29 -30.61
N LYS A 4 3.69 -4.11 -30.48
CA LYS A 4 2.73 -4.04 -29.37
C LYS A 4 3.36 -4.37 -28.00
N GLN A 5 4.39 -5.20 -27.95
CA GLN A 5 5.08 -5.55 -26.69
C GLN A 5 5.87 -4.37 -26.15
N TRP A 6 6.51 -3.59 -27.04
CA TRP A 6 7.17 -2.34 -26.67
C TRP A 6 6.19 -1.32 -26.09
N LEU A 7 5.00 -1.21 -26.69
CA LEU A 7 3.95 -0.33 -26.16
C LEU A 7 3.54 -0.72 -24.73
N TYR A 8 3.31 -2.01 -24.45
CA TYR A 8 3.01 -2.46 -23.09
C TYR A 8 4.15 -2.16 -22.10
N PHE A 9 5.40 -2.32 -22.54
CA PHE A 9 6.56 -2.03 -21.71
C PHE A 9 6.63 -0.55 -21.31
N VAL A 10 6.36 0.35 -22.27
CA VAL A 10 6.30 1.79 -22.01
C VAL A 10 5.16 2.12 -21.04
N ILE A 11 3.97 1.55 -21.24
CA ILE A 11 2.82 1.78 -20.34
C ILE A 11 3.16 1.35 -18.91
N ILE A 12 3.71 0.15 -18.72
CA ILE A 12 4.07 -0.36 -17.38
C ILE A 12 5.18 0.52 -16.75
N ALA A 13 6.22 0.84 -17.51
CA ALA A 13 7.33 1.66 -17.05
C ALA A 13 6.87 3.04 -16.58
N PHE A 14 5.90 3.65 -17.26
CA PHE A 14 5.37 4.97 -16.90
C PHE A 14 4.18 4.95 -15.94
N THR A 15 3.61 3.79 -15.61
CA THR A 15 2.48 3.72 -14.67
C THR A 15 2.95 3.13 -13.34
N THR A 16 3.21 1.82 -13.31
CA THR A 16 3.58 1.08 -12.10
C THR A 16 5.08 1.00 -11.85
N GLY A 17 5.91 1.40 -12.82
CA GLY A 17 7.38 1.45 -12.67
C GLY A 17 7.88 2.76 -12.06
N GLY A 18 8.19 3.73 -12.92
CA GLY A 18 8.87 4.98 -12.57
C GLY A 18 8.10 5.88 -11.60
N PRO A 19 6.84 6.25 -11.89
CA PRO A 19 6.10 7.12 -10.97
C PRO A 19 5.78 6.46 -9.63
N ALA A 20 5.52 5.15 -9.62
CA ALA A 20 5.28 4.41 -8.38
C ALA A 20 6.50 4.46 -7.45
N ILE A 21 7.70 4.19 -7.96
CA ILE A 21 8.92 4.23 -7.15
C ILE A 21 9.23 5.66 -6.69
N PHE A 22 8.97 6.66 -7.52
CA PHE A 22 9.14 8.07 -7.16
C PHE A 22 8.22 8.47 -5.99
N ILE A 23 6.93 8.12 -6.06
CA ILE A 23 5.95 8.39 -4.99
C ILE A 23 6.32 7.62 -3.72
N TYR A 24 6.78 6.37 -3.84
CA TYR A 24 7.21 5.56 -2.70
C TYR A 24 8.35 6.22 -1.91
N TYR A 25 9.43 6.61 -2.60
CA TYR A 25 10.56 7.28 -1.94
C TYR A 25 10.20 8.66 -1.40
N TYR A 26 9.33 9.39 -2.11
CA TYR A 26 8.82 10.66 -1.62
C TYR A 26 8.02 10.49 -0.32
N GLY A 27 7.19 9.45 -0.23
CA GLY A 27 6.44 9.09 0.98
C GLY A 27 7.37 8.68 2.13
N LEU A 28 8.37 7.83 1.85
CA LEU A 28 9.33 7.33 2.83
C LEU A 28 10.15 8.44 3.50
N LYS A 29 10.36 9.58 2.83
CA LYS A 29 11.01 10.76 3.41
C LYS A 29 10.18 11.41 4.54
N ASN A 30 8.87 11.21 4.55
CA ASN A 30 7.92 11.86 5.46
C ASN A 30 7.38 10.94 6.57
N ILE A 31 7.60 9.64 6.49
CA ILE A 31 7.12 8.65 7.47
C ILE A 31 8.25 7.74 7.95
N THR A 32 8.11 7.16 9.14
CA THR A 32 9.10 6.20 9.64
C THR A 32 9.05 4.88 8.87
N ALA A 33 10.19 4.18 8.76
CA ALA A 33 10.28 2.90 8.06
C ALA A 33 9.26 1.86 8.56
N SER A 34 9.00 1.81 9.88
CA SER A 34 8.00 0.91 10.46
C SER A 34 6.56 1.23 10.07
N THR A 35 6.24 2.51 9.82
CA THR A 35 4.92 2.90 9.30
C THR A 35 4.78 2.51 7.83
N ALA A 36 5.85 2.70 7.04
CA ALA A 36 5.87 2.37 5.62
C ALA A 36 5.63 0.88 5.38
N THR A 37 6.33 -0.01 6.11
CA THR A 37 6.15 -1.46 5.96
C THR A 37 4.74 -1.94 6.31
N ILE A 38 4.06 -1.30 7.25
CA ILE A 38 2.67 -1.66 7.59
C ILE A 38 1.70 -1.10 6.54
N LEU A 39 1.99 0.06 5.95
CA LEU A 39 1.22 0.57 4.81
C LEU A 39 1.44 -0.28 3.54
N GLU A 40 2.59 -0.92 3.38
CA GLU A 40 2.83 -1.88 2.30
C GLU A 40 1.89 -3.10 2.38
N LEU A 41 1.32 -3.41 3.56
CA LEU A 41 0.23 -4.39 3.69
C LEU A 41 -1.04 -4.00 2.89
N ALA A 42 -1.12 -2.78 2.36
CA ALA A 42 -2.13 -2.42 1.37
C ALA A 42 -1.98 -3.20 0.05
N PHE A 43 -0.77 -3.69 -0.29
CA PHE A 43 -0.58 -4.56 -1.47
C PHE A 43 -1.34 -5.88 -1.35
N PRO A 44 -1.14 -6.71 -0.30
CA PRO A 44 -1.91 -7.94 -0.14
C PRO A 44 -3.40 -7.67 0.05
N LEU A 45 -3.80 -6.56 0.67
CA LEU A 45 -5.20 -6.15 0.73
C LEU A 45 -5.78 -5.89 -0.68
N THR A 46 -5.04 -5.15 -1.51
CA THR A 46 -5.44 -4.87 -2.90
C THR A 46 -5.51 -6.13 -3.73
N ALA A 47 -4.57 -7.07 -3.54
CA ALA A 47 -4.59 -8.37 -4.21
C ALA A 47 -5.87 -9.15 -3.88
N VAL A 48 -6.27 -9.19 -2.60
CA VAL A 48 -7.51 -9.82 -2.15
C VAL A 48 -8.74 -9.14 -2.76
N VAL A 49 -8.78 -7.81 -2.80
CA VAL A 49 -9.88 -7.06 -3.42
C VAL A 49 -9.97 -7.33 -4.92
N LEU A 50 -8.84 -7.37 -5.63
CA LEU A 50 -8.81 -7.69 -7.06
C LEU A 50 -9.19 -9.15 -7.33
N GLU A 51 -8.80 -10.08 -6.47
CA GLU A 51 -9.23 -11.47 -6.55
C GLU A 51 -10.75 -11.59 -6.42
N TYR A 52 -11.35 -10.86 -5.47
CA TYR A 52 -12.80 -10.80 -5.32
C TYR A 52 -13.51 -10.22 -6.55
N LEU A 53 -13.03 -9.07 -7.05
CA LEU A 53 -13.71 -8.30 -8.10
C LEU A 53 -13.51 -8.85 -9.51
N ILE A 54 -12.34 -9.44 -9.81
CA ILE A 54 -11.98 -9.89 -11.15
C ILE A 54 -12.28 -11.37 -11.37
N HIS A 55 -12.13 -12.20 -10.32
CA HIS A 55 -12.24 -13.64 -10.45
C HIS A 55 -13.57 -14.22 -9.92
N ASP A 56 -14.52 -13.37 -9.50
CA ASP A 56 -15.83 -13.75 -8.91
C ASP A 56 -15.73 -14.84 -7.82
N ASN A 57 -14.55 -14.97 -7.20
CA ASN A 57 -14.26 -16.05 -6.30
C ASN A 57 -14.68 -15.65 -4.89
N ILE A 58 -15.57 -16.45 -4.29
CA ILE A 58 -16.04 -16.20 -2.93
C ILE A 58 -14.87 -16.47 -1.98
N LEU A 59 -14.40 -15.40 -1.32
CA LEU A 59 -13.31 -15.54 -0.36
C LEU A 59 -13.72 -16.43 0.81
N GLY A 60 -12.85 -17.39 1.12
CA GLY A 60 -13.04 -18.29 2.25
C GLY A 60 -13.01 -17.54 3.59
N ILE A 61 -13.58 -18.14 4.64
CA ILE A 61 -13.64 -17.54 5.99
C ILE A 61 -12.27 -17.06 6.49
N VAL A 62 -11.19 -17.79 6.18
CA VAL A 62 -9.83 -17.45 6.62
C VAL A 62 -9.32 -16.18 5.94
N GLN A 63 -9.66 -15.97 4.67
CA GLN A 63 -9.27 -14.75 3.93
C GLN A 63 -10.00 -13.53 4.49
N TRP A 64 -11.28 -13.65 4.85
CA TRP A 64 -12.03 -12.58 5.51
C TRP A 64 -11.41 -12.17 6.86
N ILE A 65 -10.99 -13.15 7.66
CA ILE A 65 -10.26 -12.89 8.91
C ILE A 65 -8.94 -12.17 8.59
N GLY A 66 -8.21 -12.62 7.57
CA GLY A 66 -7.00 -11.95 7.09
C GLY A 66 -7.24 -10.48 6.71
N VAL A 67 -8.28 -10.20 5.94
CA VAL A 67 -8.69 -8.84 5.55
C VAL A 67 -8.99 -7.98 6.78
N ALA A 68 -9.73 -8.51 7.75
CA ALA A 68 -10.04 -7.79 8.98
C ALA A 68 -8.76 -7.42 9.77
N ILE A 69 -7.82 -8.36 9.89
CA ILE A 69 -6.52 -8.13 10.55
C ILE A 69 -5.68 -7.09 9.80
N LEU A 70 -5.67 -7.13 8.46
CA LEU A 70 -4.94 -6.15 7.64
C LEU A 70 -5.50 -4.74 7.84
N ILE A 71 -6.82 -4.57 7.74
CA ILE A 71 -7.49 -3.28 7.96
C ILE A 71 -7.21 -2.76 9.36
N TYR A 72 -7.30 -3.64 10.38
CA TYR A 72 -7.03 -3.28 11.76
C TYR A 72 -5.58 -2.84 11.98
N SER A 73 -4.61 -3.55 11.42
CA SER A 73 -3.19 -3.22 11.51
C SER A 73 -2.87 -1.86 10.90
N ILE A 74 -3.39 -1.61 9.68
CA ILE A 74 -3.19 -0.33 8.97
C ILE A 74 -3.81 0.83 9.77
N ALA A 75 -5.05 0.67 10.26
CA ALA A 75 -5.75 1.72 10.99
C ALA A 75 -5.03 2.12 12.30
N ASN A 76 -4.51 1.14 13.06
CA ASN A 76 -3.79 1.42 14.30
C ASN A 76 -2.48 2.16 14.07
N VAL A 77 -1.75 1.80 13.02
CA VAL A 77 -0.44 2.40 12.72
C VAL A 77 -0.57 3.81 12.19
N VAL A 78 -1.61 4.10 11.41
CA VAL A 78 -1.93 5.47 11.01
C VAL A 78 -2.24 6.32 12.24
N LYS A 79 -3.06 5.83 13.18
CA LYS A 79 -3.37 6.54 14.44
C LYS A 79 -2.12 6.79 15.27
N LEU A 80 -1.29 5.76 15.47
CA LEU A 80 -0.06 5.85 16.26
C LEU A 80 0.95 6.82 15.63
N SER A 81 1.13 6.76 14.31
CA SER A 81 2.00 7.67 13.57
C SER A 81 1.55 9.12 13.72
N ASN A 82 0.26 9.40 13.56
CA ASN A 82 -0.30 10.74 13.74
C ASN A 82 -0.15 11.25 15.18
N ALA A 83 -0.41 10.40 16.18
CA ALA A 83 -0.24 10.75 17.58
C ALA A 83 1.22 11.08 17.91
N ARG A 84 2.18 10.28 17.40
CA ARG A 84 3.62 10.52 17.58
C ARG A 84 4.04 11.86 16.94
N ARG A 85 3.53 12.18 15.76
CA ARG A 85 3.78 13.48 15.10
C ARG A 85 3.24 14.65 15.90
N ALA A 86 2.03 14.55 16.45
CA ALA A 86 1.44 15.57 17.30
C ALA A 86 2.25 15.79 18.60
N ALA A 87 2.71 14.70 19.24
CA ALA A 87 3.54 14.77 20.44
C ALA A 87 4.91 15.43 20.18
N LEU A 88 5.55 15.11 19.05
CA LEU A 88 6.82 15.75 18.66
C LEU A 88 6.65 17.26 18.40
N ALA A 89 5.53 17.66 17.77
CA ALA A 89 5.23 19.07 17.53
C ALA A 89 4.91 19.86 18.81
N ALA A 90 4.33 19.20 19.82
CA ALA A 90 4.04 19.82 21.12
C ALA A 90 5.30 19.99 21.99
N ASN A 91 6.28 19.09 21.87
CA ASN A 91 7.55 19.14 22.63
C ASN A 91 8.59 20.12 22.03
N GLN A 92 8.36 20.64 20.82
CA GLN A 92 9.20 21.66 20.19
C GLN A 92 8.77 23.11 20.52
N LYS A 93 7.64 23.30 21.21
CA LYS A 93 7.19 24.60 21.75
C LYS A 93 7.59 24.74 23.21
#